data_AF-A0A523WL80-F1
#
_entry.id   AF-A0A523WL80-F1
#
_cell.length_a   1.000
_cell.length_b   1.000
_cell.length_c   1.000
_cell.angle_alpha   90.00
_cell.angle_beta   90.00
_cell.angle_gamma   90.00
#
_symmetry.space_group_name_H-M   'P 1'
#
loop_
_entity.id
_entity.type
_entity.pdbx_description
1 polymer ?
#
loop_
_entity_poly.entity_id
_entity_poly.type
_entity_poly.pdbx_seq_one_letter_code
_entity_poly.pdbx_strand_id
1 'polypeptide(L)'
;MFQLRYNPFRLFRNSASPYALYVRRKILRSENGSDLLASNKILKRILKGQSRDGSWSNSVVETVKNLFEIELLEGSSVEAGSRAVEWLMQNPLTKDNARTKSANIYQGLFFWIPRPEEHAIPDRRDLLFNKGCSGFFKTGATLYFSGVFGLKNDPRITRAFRTLDNVLELRGGGWCSLYCSNNILRAYVSHPLRKGHASTKTAVKYLEKSQKPDGSWPDSTYFYYTFHILAQSRLQSARKQIKKALPRVYRSQNRDGTWGKKEKEFTTFLVVDSLYKQELIS
;
A
#
# COMPACT_ATOMS: atom_id res chain seq x y z
N MET A 1 8.41 -20.17 -14.54
CA MET A 1 7.84 -20.37 -13.19
C MET A 1 8.96 -20.22 -12.17
N PHE A 2 8.76 -19.45 -11.10
CA PHE A 2 9.79 -19.21 -10.08
C PHE A 2 9.64 -20.24 -8.95
N GLN A 3 10.70 -21.00 -8.68
CA GLN A 3 10.66 -22.04 -7.65
C GLN A 3 10.99 -21.47 -6.27
N LEU A 4 10.07 -21.66 -5.32
CA LEU A 4 10.27 -21.31 -3.92
C LEU A 4 11.08 -22.40 -3.20
N ARG A 5 11.89 -21.99 -2.21
CA ARG A 5 12.72 -22.92 -1.42
C ARG A 5 11.87 -23.78 -0.48
N TYR A 6 10.82 -23.17 0.07
CA TYR A 6 9.89 -23.80 1.01
C TYR A 6 8.45 -23.38 0.67
N ASN A 7 7.46 -24.18 1.09
CA ASN A 7 6.05 -23.86 0.85
C ASN A 7 5.59 -22.68 1.75
N PRO A 8 5.24 -21.51 1.19
CA PRO A 8 4.88 -20.34 1.98
C PRO A 8 3.44 -20.38 2.52
N PHE A 9 2.62 -21.31 2.03
CA PHE A 9 1.18 -21.32 2.27
C PHE A 9 0.77 -22.00 3.58
N ARG A 10 1.68 -22.72 4.24
CA ARG A 10 1.40 -23.43 5.51
C ARG A 10 0.88 -22.50 6.59
N LEU A 11 1.51 -21.34 6.73
CA LEU A 11 1.13 -20.24 7.61
C LEU A 11 -0.34 -19.82 7.44
N PHE A 12 -0.82 -19.77 6.19
CA PHE A 12 -2.17 -19.27 5.90
C PHE A 12 -3.25 -20.33 6.08
N ARG A 13 -2.93 -21.61 6.29
CA ARG A 13 -3.98 -22.67 6.26
C ARG A 13 -5.02 -22.50 7.37
N ASN A 14 -4.58 -22.17 8.58
CA ASN A 14 -5.43 -22.11 9.77
C ASN A 14 -5.60 -20.69 10.33
N SER A 15 -5.01 -19.69 9.68
CA SER A 15 -5.11 -18.29 10.12
C SER A 15 -6.43 -17.68 9.66
N ALA A 16 -7.12 -17.01 10.57
CA ALA A 16 -8.35 -16.27 10.28
C ALA A 16 -8.07 -14.79 9.96
N SER A 17 -6.82 -14.39 9.74
CA SER A 17 -6.53 -13.00 9.39
C SER A 17 -7.05 -12.63 8.00
N PRO A 18 -7.26 -11.32 7.72
CA PRO A 18 -7.59 -10.86 6.37
C PRO A 18 -6.57 -11.30 5.30
N TYR A 19 -5.27 -11.36 5.65
CA TYR A 19 -4.21 -11.81 4.75
C TYR A 19 -4.38 -13.28 4.36
N ALA A 20 -4.60 -14.14 5.35
CA ALA A 20 -4.75 -15.57 5.12
C ALA A 20 -6.03 -15.89 4.35
N LEU A 21 -7.14 -15.21 4.69
CA LEU A 21 -8.42 -15.31 3.98
C LEU A 21 -8.27 -14.88 2.51
N TYR A 22 -7.60 -13.74 2.26
CA TYR A 22 -7.29 -13.30 0.90
C TYR A 22 -6.49 -14.36 0.13
N VAL A 23 -5.40 -14.88 0.71
CA VAL A 23 -4.53 -15.86 0.03
C VAL A 23 -5.30 -17.14 -0.30
N ARG A 24 -6.10 -17.66 0.63
CA ARG A 24 -6.92 -18.86 0.38
C ARG A 24 -7.94 -18.63 -0.72
N ARG A 25 -8.64 -17.49 -0.72
CA ARG A 25 -9.64 -17.16 -1.73
C ARG A 25 -9.03 -16.89 -3.11
N LYS A 26 -8.03 -16.00 -3.18
CA LYS A 26 -7.52 -15.46 -4.44
C LYS A 26 -6.42 -16.27 -5.09
N ILE A 27 -5.52 -16.82 -4.28
CA ILE A 27 -4.30 -17.44 -4.79
C ILE A 27 -4.49 -18.95 -4.81
N LEU A 28 -4.84 -19.54 -3.66
CA LEU A 28 -5.02 -21.00 -3.56
C LEU A 28 -6.35 -21.50 -4.12
N ARG A 29 -7.33 -20.61 -4.30
CA ARG A 29 -8.70 -20.95 -4.72
C ARG A 29 -9.31 -22.07 -3.88
N SER A 30 -9.03 -22.04 -2.59
CA SER A 30 -9.41 -23.07 -1.60
C SER A 30 -10.31 -22.51 -0.50
N GLU A 31 -11.02 -21.42 -0.78
CA GLU A 31 -12.00 -20.85 0.16
C GLU A 31 -13.11 -21.87 0.44
N ASN A 32 -13.53 -21.94 1.70
CA ASN A 32 -14.62 -22.79 2.14
C ASN A 32 -15.67 -21.97 2.93
N GLY A 33 -16.73 -22.64 3.41
CA GLY A 33 -17.79 -21.96 4.17
C GLY A 33 -17.29 -21.31 5.47
N SER A 34 -16.30 -21.88 6.16
CA SER A 34 -15.76 -21.29 7.40
C SER A 34 -14.92 -20.04 7.12
N ASP A 35 -14.22 -19.98 5.99
CA ASP A 35 -13.50 -18.80 5.52
C ASP A 35 -14.44 -17.63 5.21
N LEU A 36 -15.58 -17.90 4.56
CA LEU A 36 -16.60 -16.89 4.29
C LEU A 36 -17.22 -16.37 5.60
N LEU A 37 -17.52 -17.26 6.55
CA LEU A 37 -18.04 -16.88 7.87
C LEU A 37 -17.01 -16.03 8.65
N ALA A 38 -15.72 -16.41 8.62
CA ALA A 38 -14.65 -15.65 9.25
C ALA A 38 -14.50 -14.26 8.62
N SER A 39 -14.50 -14.17 7.28
CA SER A 39 -14.44 -12.91 6.54
C SER A 39 -15.60 -11.98 6.91
N ASN A 40 -16.82 -12.51 6.91
CA ASN A 40 -18.02 -11.76 7.29
C ASN A 40 -17.99 -11.31 8.75
N LYS A 41 -17.49 -12.15 9.67
CA LYS A 41 -17.35 -11.79 11.09
C LYS A 41 -16.36 -10.64 11.29
N ILE A 42 -15.22 -10.66 10.59
CA ILE A 42 -14.21 -9.59 10.66
C ILE A 42 -14.76 -8.31 10.05
N LEU A 43 -15.37 -8.40 8.86
CA LEU A 43 -15.95 -7.24 8.19
C LEU A 43 -17.05 -6.59 9.05
N LYS A 44 -17.98 -7.38 9.61
CA LYS A 44 -19.00 -6.87 10.55
C LYS A 44 -18.38 -6.15 11.75
N ARG A 45 -17.30 -6.70 12.32
CA ARG A 45 -16.57 -6.07 13.43
C ARG A 45 -15.95 -4.74 13.02
N ILE A 46 -15.26 -4.69 11.87
CA ILE A 46 -14.64 -3.46 11.34
C ILE A 46 -15.74 -2.42 11.11
N LEU A 47 -16.80 -2.77 10.39
CA LEU A 47 -17.88 -1.84 10.05
C LEU A 47 -18.63 -1.32 11.29
N LYS A 48 -18.83 -2.16 12.31
CA LYS A 48 -19.43 -1.74 13.60
C LYS A 48 -18.59 -0.67 14.30
N GLY A 49 -17.27 -0.67 14.11
CA GLY A 49 -16.35 0.31 14.70
C GLY A 49 -16.22 1.62 13.92
N GLN A 50 -16.86 1.75 12.75
CA GLN A 50 -16.77 2.97 11.95
C GLN A 50 -17.61 4.08 12.58
N SER A 51 -16.99 5.24 12.78
CA SER A 51 -17.64 6.46 13.23
C SER A 51 -18.56 7.05 12.15
N ARG A 52 -19.48 7.93 12.55
CA ARG A 52 -20.41 8.61 11.63
C ARG A 52 -19.70 9.45 10.57
N ASP A 53 -18.52 9.99 10.90
CA ASP A 53 -17.68 10.76 9.98
C ASP A 53 -16.92 9.90 8.97
N GLY A 54 -17.03 8.57 9.06
CA GLY A 54 -16.34 7.61 8.20
C GLY A 54 -15.02 7.09 8.76
N SER A 55 -14.46 7.71 9.80
CA SER A 55 -13.19 7.29 10.40
C SER A 55 -13.33 6.06 11.28
N TRP A 56 -12.19 5.49 11.69
CA TRP A 56 -12.11 4.61 12.85
C TRP A 56 -11.34 5.32 13.96
N SER A 57 -11.99 5.47 15.11
CA SER A 57 -11.42 6.12 16.30
C SER A 57 -10.87 7.53 16.05
N ASN A 58 -11.37 8.24 15.04
CA ASN A 58 -10.82 9.52 14.57
C ASN A 58 -9.30 9.45 14.28
N SER A 59 -8.81 8.26 13.90
CA SER A 59 -7.39 7.99 13.65
C SER A 59 -7.14 7.71 12.17
N VAL A 60 -6.19 8.43 11.59
CA VAL A 60 -5.66 8.19 10.24
C VAL A 60 -5.05 6.80 10.15
N VAL A 61 -4.27 6.41 11.15
CA VAL A 61 -3.57 5.11 11.13
C VAL A 61 -4.56 3.95 11.19
N GLU A 62 -5.54 3.98 12.11
CA GLU A 62 -6.58 2.96 12.20
C GLU A 62 -7.47 2.95 10.95
N THR A 63 -7.82 4.13 10.42
CA THR A 63 -8.64 4.23 9.21
C THR A 63 -7.94 3.61 8.00
N VAL A 64 -6.65 3.89 7.81
CA VAL A 64 -5.83 3.29 6.73
C VAL A 64 -5.71 1.77 6.89
N LYS A 65 -5.52 1.28 8.11
CA LYS A 65 -5.48 -0.16 8.40
C LYS A 65 -6.81 -0.83 8.06
N ASN A 66 -7.93 -0.29 8.52
CA ASN A 66 -9.25 -0.87 8.30
C ASN A 66 -9.69 -0.81 6.83
N LEU A 67 -9.34 0.25 6.10
CA LEU A 67 -9.55 0.33 4.64
C LEU A 67 -8.82 -0.80 3.91
N PHE A 68 -7.59 -1.12 4.32
CA PHE A 68 -6.83 -2.22 3.74
C PHE A 68 -7.45 -3.59 4.07
N GLU A 69 -7.85 -3.81 5.32
CA GLU A 69 -8.50 -5.07 5.70
C GLU A 69 -9.83 -5.25 4.96
N ILE A 70 -10.60 -4.18 4.77
CA ILE A 70 -11.83 -4.20 3.97
C ILE A 70 -11.54 -4.59 2.52
N GLU A 71 -10.52 -3.99 1.90
CA GLU A 71 -10.10 -4.33 0.53
C GLU A 71 -9.78 -5.83 0.39
N LEU A 72 -9.05 -6.39 1.36
CA LEU A 72 -8.67 -7.81 1.35
C LEU A 72 -9.86 -8.75 1.52
N LEU A 73 -10.92 -8.32 2.22
CA LEU A 73 -12.08 -9.17 2.51
C LEU A 73 -13.13 -9.19 1.38
N GLU A 74 -13.05 -8.27 0.41
CA GLU A 74 -13.92 -8.17 -0.78
C GLU A 74 -15.45 -8.16 -0.51
N GLY A 75 -15.87 -7.81 0.71
CA GLY A 75 -17.27 -7.56 0.98
C GLY A 75 -17.74 -6.25 0.36
N SER A 76 -19.02 -6.19 -0.05
CA SER A 76 -19.73 -5.05 -0.66
C SER A 76 -19.84 -3.82 0.27
N SER A 77 -18.71 -3.29 0.73
CA SER A 77 -18.59 -2.19 1.66
C SER A 77 -18.01 -0.94 1.00
N VAL A 78 -18.27 -0.80 -0.31
CA VAL A 78 -17.85 0.35 -1.12
C VAL A 78 -18.28 1.66 -0.46
N GLU A 79 -19.49 1.71 0.09
CA GLU A 79 -20.00 2.91 0.78
C GLU A 79 -19.21 3.25 2.05
N ALA A 80 -18.96 2.26 2.91
CA ALA A 80 -18.16 2.45 4.12
C ALA A 80 -16.72 2.86 3.80
N GLY A 81 -16.10 2.21 2.80
CA GLY A 81 -14.79 2.59 2.30
C GLY A 81 -14.77 4.00 1.71
N SER A 82 -15.82 4.39 0.96
CA SER A 82 -15.94 5.73 0.38
C SER A 82 -15.98 6.80 1.46
N ARG A 83 -16.83 6.66 2.49
CA ARG A 83 -16.89 7.62 3.61
C ARG A 83 -15.56 7.75 4.34
N ALA A 84 -14.86 6.64 4.56
CA ALA A 84 -13.53 6.65 5.18
C ALA A 84 -12.49 7.37 4.32
N VAL A 85 -12.52 7.18 3.00
CA VAL A 85 -11.62 7.88 2.08
C VAL A 85 -11.98 9.38 2.02
N GLU A 86 -13.26 9.74 2.01
CA GLU A 86 -13.70 11.14 2.11
C GLU A 86 -13.20 11.79 3.40
N TRP A 87 -13.28 11.08 4.53
CA TRP A 87 -12.71 11.53 5.80
C TRP A 87 -11.19 11.75 5.70
N LEU A 88 -10.45 10.84 5.04
CA LEU A 88 -9.02 11.02 4.79
C LEU A 88 -8.73 12.24 3.88
N MET A 89 -9.65 12.62 3.00
CA MET A 89 -9.51 13.86 2.21
C MET A 89 -9.72 15.13 3.02
N GLN A 90 -10.34 15.04 4.21
CA GLN A 90 -10.55 16.19 5.09
C GLN A 90 -9.22 16.69 5.66
N ASN A 91 -9.21 17.99 5.97
CA ASN A 91 -8.07 18.72 6.51
C ASN A 91 -6.85 18.77 5.58
N PRO A 92 -6.98 19.37 4.37
CA PRO A 92 -5.81 19.76 3.59
C PRO A 92 -4.95 20.76 4.39
N LEU A 93 -3.69 20.96 4.00
CA LEU A 93 -2.82 21.98 4.61
C LEU A 93 -3.60 23.30 4.78
N THR A 94 -3.81 23.72 6.03
CA THR A 94 -4.49 24.97 6.34
C THR A 94 -3.69 26.15 5.77
N LYS A 95 -4.39 27.24 5.41
CA LYS A 95 -3.79 28.45 4.84
C LYS A 95 -2.66 29.02 5.73
N ASP A 96 -2.71 28.81 7.04
CA ASP A 96 -1.67 29.30 7.96
C ASP A 96 -0.34 28.54 7.80
N ASN A 97 -0.39 27.26 7.45
CA ASN A 97 0.79 26.47 7.09
C ASN A 97 1.29 26.78 5.67
N ALA A 98 0.45 27.43 4.83
CA ALA A 98 0.79 27.82 3.46
C ALA A 98 1.75 29.02 3.37
N ARG A 99 2.10 29.66 4.50
CA ARG A 99 2.95 30.86 4.55
C ARG A 99 4.44 30.61 4.22
N THR A 100 4.88 29.36 4.10
CA THR A 100 6.23 29.04 3.64
C THR A 100 6.25 28.82 2.13
N LYS A 101 7.29 29.29 1.40
CA LYS A 101 7.44 29.05 -0.05
C LYS A 101 7.33 27.56 -0.43
N SER A 102 7.74 26.66 0.46
CA SER A 102 7.64 25.21 0.30
C SER A 102 6.22 24.66 0.48
N ALA A 103 5.30 25.36 1.15
CA ALA A 103 3.94 24.89 1.33
C ALA A 103 3.08 25.06 0.07
N ASN A 104 3.46 25.98 -0.84
CA ASN A 104 2.75 26.18 -2.09
C ASN A 104 2.89 24.96 -3.04
N ILE A 105 4.07 24.31 -3.09
CA ILE A 105 4.28 23.14 -3.97
C ILE A 105 3.52 21.88 -3.52
N TYR A 106 2.93 21.89 -2.32
CA TYR A 106 2.12 20.79 -1.77
C TYR A 106 0.64 21.14 -1.66
N GLN A 107 0.19 22.22 -2.29
CA GLN A 107 -1.20 22.63 -2.27
C GLN A 107 -2.11 21.54 -2.87
N GLY A 108 -3.16 21.18 -2.13
CA GLY A 108 -4.11 20.14 -2.55
C GLY A 108 -3.73 18.72 -2.12
N LEU A 109 -2.66 18.54 -1.35
CA LEU A 109 -2.34 17.25 -0.71
C LEU A 109 -2.99 17.11 0.67
N PHE A 110 -3.10 15.87 1.14
CA PHE A 110 -3.82 15.49 2.37
C PHE A 110 -2.83 15.30 3.53
N PHE A 111 -2.25 16.39 4.05
CA PHE A 111 -1.07 16.29 4.90
C PHE A 111 -1.34 16.26 6.42
N TRP A 112 -2.52 16.64 6.86
CA TRP A 112 -2.78 16.76 8.29
C TRP A 112 -2.97 15.39 8.96
N ILE A 113 -2.09 15.08 9.91
CA ILE A 113 -2.18 13.97 10.87
C ILE A 113 -1.84 14.55 12.27
N PRO A 114 -2.60 14.22 13.33
CA PRO A 114 -2.22 14.58 14.69
C PRO A 114 -0.84 14.04 15.09
N ARG A 115 -0.03 14.81 15.82
CA ARG A 115 1.32 14.39 16.24
C ARG A 115 1.36 13.03 16.95
N PRO A 116 0.45 12.69 17.89
CA PRO A 116 0.48 11.37 18.53
C PRO A 116 0.37 10.22 17.52
N GLU A 117 -0.43 10.40 16.47
CA GLU A 117 -0.59 9.39 15.42
C GLU A 117 0.61 9.31 14.50
N GLU A 118 1.25 10.43 14.18
CA GLU A 118 2.49 10.45 13.39
C GLU A 118 3.59 9.59 14.03
N HIS A 119 3.72 9.64 15.36
CA HIS A 119 4.66 8.80 16.11
C HIS A 119 4.28 7.32 16.12
N ALA A 120 3.01 6.98 15.93
CA ALA A 120 2.56 5.59 15.88
C ALA A 120 2.89 4.90 14.55
N ILE A 121 3.02 5.65 13.43
CA ILE A 121 3.23 5.05 12.09
C ILE A 121 4.48 4.15 12.04
N PRO A 122 5.66 4.54 12.55
CA PRO A 122 6.86 3.70 12.51
C PRO A 122 6.73 2.37 13.27
N ASP A 123 5.90 2.32 14.31
CA ASP A 123 5.70 1.14 15.15
C ASP A 123 4.71 0.14 14.54
N ARG A 124 3.92 0.60 13.56
CA ARG A 124 2.90 -0.19 12.90
C ARG A 124 3.47 -0.91 11.68
N ARG A 125 3.60 -2.23 11.83
CA ARG A 125 4.16 -3.13 10.81
C ARG A 125 3.09 -3.83 9.99
N ASP A 126 1.82 -3.68 10.37
CA ASP A 126 0.61 -4.21 9.75
C ASP A 126 -0.02 -3.25 8.73
N LEU A 127 0.65 -2.13 8.41
CA LEU A 127 0.16 -1.15 7.46
C LEU A 127 0.63 -1.47 6.05
N LEU A 128 -0.21 -1.20 5.05
CA LEU A 128 0.18 -1.31 3.64
C LEU A 128 1.19 -0.21 3.22
N PHE A 129 1.30 0.86 4.00
CA PHE A 129 2.12 2.04 3.76
C PHE A 129 3.31 2.10 4.73
N ASN A 130 4.44 2.63 4.26
CA ASN A 130 5.65 2.80 5.05
C ASN A 130 5.56 4.04 5.95
N LYS A 131 6.45 4.12 6.96
CA LYS A 131 6.55 5.26 7.89
C LYS A 131 6.56 6.65 7.22
N GLY A 132 7.30 6.82 6.12
CA GLY A 132 7.29 8.04 5.30
C GLY A 132 7.43 9.32 6.12
N CYS A 133 7.04 10.47 5.57
CA CYS A 133 6.48 11.52 6.41
C CYS A 133 4.97 11.35 6.48
N SER A 134 4.35 11.82 7.56
CA SER A 134 2.90 11.78 7.80
C SER A 134 2.09 12.25 6.58
N GLY A 135 2.49 13.37 5.97
CA GLY A 135 1.74 13.93 4.86
C GLY A 135 1.68 13.04 3.61
N PHE A 136 2.79 12.43 3.20
CA PHE A 136 2.79 11.49 2.07
C PHE A 136 2.26 10.10 2.45
N PHE A 137 2.29 9.72 3.73
CA PHE A 137 1.57 8.53 4.21
C PHE A 137 0.06 8.68 3.98
N LYS A 138 -0.56 9.73 4.54
CA LYS A 138 -2.01 9.97 4.39
C LYS A 138 -2.37 10.25 2.94
N THR A 139 -1.58 11.04 2.22
CA THR A 139 -1.83 11.32 0.79
C THR A 139 -1.75 10.06 -0.06
N GLY A 140 -0.70 9.24 0.10
CA GLY A 140 -0.56 7.98 -0.63
C GLY A 140 -1.72 7.02 -0.35
N ALA A 141 -2.13 6.90 0.91
CA ALA A 141 -3.28 6.07 1.29
C ALA A 141 -4.59 6.56 0.70
N THR A 142 -4.87 7.86 0.81
CA THR A 142 -6.10 8.47 0.26
C THR A 142 -6.20 8.25 -1.25
N LEU A 143 -5.10 8.47 -1.98
CA LEU A 143 -5.05 8.29 -3.43
C LEU A 143 -5.12 6.83 -3.88
N TYR A 144 -4.57 5.91 -3.09
CA TYR A 144 -4.69 4.48 -3.38
C TYR A 144 -6.13 4.01 -3.19
N PHE A 145 -6.71 4.30 -2.01
CA PHE A 145 -8.04 3.83 -1.64
C PHE A 145 -9.17 4.55 -2.39
N SER A 146 -8.98 5.77 -2.89
CA SER A 146 -9.96 6.40 -3.78
C SER A 146 -10.16 5.61 -5.08
N GLY A 147 -9.12 4.93 -5.57
CA GLY A 147 -9.21 4.04 -6.72
C GLY A 147 -9.98 2.76 -6.41
N VAL A 148 -9.79 2.22 -5.20
CA VAL A 148 -10.42 0.98 -4.71
C VAL A 148 -11.90 1.19 -4.41
N PHE A 149 -12.24 2.28 -3.71
CA PHE A 149 -13.59 2.55 -3.21
C PHE A 149 -14.36 3.58 -4.06
N GLY A 150 -14.12 3.63 -5.37
CA GLY A 150 -15.01 4.33 -6.31
C GLY A 150 -14.90 5.85 -6.38
N LEU A 151 -14.02 6.50 -5.60
CA LEU A 151 -13.80 7.95 -5.62
C LEU A 151 -12.72 8.40 -6.62
N LYS A 152 -12.41 7.57 -7.62
CA LYS A 152 -11.34 7.81 -8.60
C LYS A 152 -11.51 9.10 -9.41
N ASN A 153 -12.75 9.57 -9.59
CA ASN A 153 -13.07 10.76 -10.38
C ASN A 153 -13.26 12.03 -9.53
N ASP A 154 -13.02 11.97 -8.21
CA ASP A 154 -13.17 13.15 -7.35
C ASP A 154 -12.17 14.27 -7.77
N PRO A 155 -12.63 15.52 -7.94
CA PRO A 155 -11.75 16.63 -8.35
C PRO A 155 -10.55 16.86 -7.42
N ARG A 156 -10.68 16.56 -6.12
CA ARG A 156 -9.60 16.66 -5.12
C ARG A 156 -8.50 15.64 -5.39
N ILE A 157 -8.87 14.42 -5.77
CA ILE A 157 -7.94 13.35 -6.16
C ILE A 157 -7.17 13.74 -7.42
N THR A 158 -7.86 14.26 -8.43
CA THR A 158 -7.22 14.74 -9.67
C THR A 158 -6.25 15.88 -9.40
N ARG A 159 -6.63 16.83 -8.52
CA ARG A 159 -5.77 17.94 -8.10
C ARG A 159 -4.54 17.43 -7.34
N ALA A 160 -4.71 16.53 -6.38
CA ALA A 160 -3.61 15.96 -5.61
C ALA A 160 -2.59 15.24 -6.51
N PHE A 161 -3.05 14.45 -7.48
CA PHE A 161 -2.15 13.84 -8.46
C PHE A 161 -1.38 14.87 -9.29
N ARG A 162 -2.04 15.94 -9.76
CA ARG A 162 -1.38 17.02 -10.50
C ARG A 162 -0.28 17.69 -9.66
N THR A 163 -0.58 17.98 -8.40
CA THR A 163 0.41 18.52 -7.47
C THR A 163 1.59 17.57 -7.30
N LEU A 164 1.34 16.26 -7.14
CA LEU A 164 2.42 15.26 -7.03
C LEU A 164 3.24 15.11 -8.31
N ASP A 165 2.63 15.25 -9.48
CA ASP A 165 3.33 15.25 -10.76
C ASP A 165 4.30 16.44 -10.87
N ASN A 166 3.86 17.63 -10.46
CA ASN A 166 4.73 18.81 -10.41
C ASN A 166 5.90 18.62 -9.43
N VAL A 167 5.63 18.05 -8.25
CA VAL A 167 6.70 17.74 -7.27
C VAL A 167 7.68 16.72 -7.84
N LEU A 168 7.18 15.70 -8.53
CA LEU A 168 7.99 14.66 -9.15
C LEU A 168 8.94 15.24 -10.21
N GLU A 169 8.45 16.16 -11.05
CA GLU A 169 9.23 16.86 -12.06
C GLU A 169 10.30 17.74 -11.41
N LEU A 170 9.91 18.61 -10.48
CA LEU A 170 10.82 19.53 -9.78
C LEU A 170 11.95 18.80 -9.03
N ARG A 171 11.70 17.57 -8.56
CA ARG A 171 12.66 16.78 -7.78
C ARG A 171 13.37 15.68 -8.58
N GLY A 172 13.22 15.64 -9.90
CA GLY A 172 13.93 14.69 -10.75
C GLY A 172 13.50 13.23 -10.56
N GLY A 173 12.25 12.99 -10.20
CA GLY A 173 11.61 11.68 -10.19
C GLY A 173 11.32 11.07 -8.81
N GLY A 174 11.60 11.76 -7.71
CA GLY A 174 11.27 11.31 -6.36
C GLY A 174 10.46 12.34 -5.55
N TRP A 175 9.99 11.92 -4.37
CA TRP A 175 9.39 12.82 -3.36
C TRP A 175 10.36 13.02 -2.19
N CYS A 176 9.89 13.31 -0.96
CA CYS A 176 10.81 13.69 0.14
C CYS A 176 11.89 12.68 0.50
N SER A 177 11.55 11.39 0.48
CA SER A 177 12.46 10.30 0.79
C SER A 177 12.04 9.06 0.01
N LEU A 178 12.84 8.00 0.07
CA LEU A 178 12.49 6.70 -0.50
C LEU A 178 11.18 6.16 0.09
N TYR A 179 10.97 6.28 1.40
CA TYR A 179 9.71 5.85 2.04
C TYR A 179 8.52 6.70 1.61
N CYS A 180 8.67 8.04 1.52
CA CYS A 180 7.62 8.90 0.97
C CYS A 180 7.28 8.49 -0.47
N SER A 181 8.32 8.22 -1.26
CA SER A 181 8.18 7.83 -2.66
C SER A 181 7.47 6.49 -2.81
N ASN A 182 7.71 5.52 -1.93
CA ASN A 182 6.96 4.26 -1.94
C ASN A 182 5.48 4.45 -1.64
N ASN A 183 5.14 5.28 -0.65
CA ASN A 183 3.75 5.54 -0.29
C ASN A 183 2.97 6.14 -1.47
N ILE A 184 3.59 7.07 -2.20
CA ILE A 184 2.96 7.67 -3.38
C ILE A 184 3.00 6.76 -4.60
N LEU A 185 4.12 6.06 -4.82
CA LEU A 185 4.25 5.13 -5.94
C LEU A 185 3.20 4.02 -5.87
N ARG A 186 2.84 3.55 -4.67
CA ARG A 186 1.74 2.61 -4.45
C ARG A 186 0.44 3.10 -5.08
N ALA A 187 0.07 4.36 -4.88
CA ALA A 187 -1.10 4.93 -5.53
C ALA A 187 -0.90 5.03 -7.05
N TYR A 188 0.27 5.44 -7.52
CA TYR A 188 0.55 5.62 -8.96
C TYR A 188 0.46 4.34 -9.78
N VAL A 189 0.94 3.21 -9.24
CA VAL A 189 0.93 1.92 -9.95
C VAL A 189 -0.45 1.26 -9.95
N SER A 190 -1.28 1.52 -8.94
CA SER A 190 -2.58 0.87 -8.76
C SER A 190 -3.78 1.71 -9.22
N HIS A 191 -3.71 3.05 -9.09
CA HIS A 191 -4.86 3.92 -9.32
C HIS A 191 -5.22 4.01 -10.82
N PRO A 192 -6.51 3.90 -11.21
CA PRO A 192 -6.93 3.94 -12.62
C PRO A 192 -6.45 5.16 -13.42
N LEU A 193 -6.39 6.34 -12.79
CA LEU A 193 -5.95 7.58 -13.45
C LEU A 193 -4.42 7.71 -13.63
N ARG A 194 -3.63 6.84 -12.99
CA ARG A 194 -2.16 6.95 -13.00
C ARG A 194 -1.46 5.67 -13.43
N LYS A 195 -2.11 4.51 -13.40
CA LYS A 195 -1.53 3.26 -13.91
C LYS A 195 -1.14 3.44 -15.39
N GLY A 196 0.17 3.44 -15.67
CA GLY A 196 0.71 3.64 -17.02
C GLY A 196 1.00 5.09 -17.44
N HIS A 197 0.65 6.09 -16.62
CA HIS A 197 0.95 7.51 -16.89
C HIS A 197 2.46 7.77 -16.97
N ALA A 198 2.88 8.83 -17.68
CA ALA A 198 4.29 9.21 -17.83
C ALA A 198 4.97 9.41 -16.47
N SER A 199 4.32 10.11 -15.54
CA SER A 199 4.79 10.28 -14.16
C SER A 199 5.03 8.95 -13.44
N THR A 200 4.17 7.95 -13.63
CA THR A 200 4.37 6.61 -13.05
C THR A 200 5.62 5.95 -13.61
N LYS A 201 5.88 6.07 -14.91
CA LYS A 201 7.11 5.57 -15.54
C LYS A 201 8.34 6.27 -14.96
N THR A 202 8.28 7.59 -14.79
CA THR A 202 9.36 8.40 -14.18
C THR A 202 9.63 7.97 -12.74
N ALA A 203 8.61 7.81 -11.91
CA ALA A 203 8.74 7.37 -10.52
C ALA A 203 9.31 5.93 -10.41
N VAL A 204 8.86 5.01 -11.27
CA VAL A 204 9.43 3.64 -11.33
C VAL A 204 10.90 3.66 -11.76
N LYS A 205 11.29 4.52 -12.70
CA LYS A 205 12.68 4.69 -13.14
C LYS A 205 13.55 5.32 -12.04
N TYR A 206 12.99 6.25 -11.25
CA TYR A 206 13.69 6.80 -10.10
C TYR A 206 13.99 5.73 -9.05
N LEU A 207 13.02 4.86 -8.75
CA LEU A 207 13.20 3.75 -7.83
C LEU A 207 14.28 2.76 -8.29
N GLU A 208 14.39 2.52 -9.61
CA GLU A 208 15.42 1.68 -10.22
C GLU A 208 16.84 2.16 -9.86
N LYS A 209 17.07 3.48 -9.80
CA LYS A 209 18.37 4.07 -9.45
C LYS A 209 18.82 3.70 -8.02
N SER A 210 17.87 3.40 -7.14
CA SER A 210 18.15 2.99 -5.76
C SER A 210 18.23 1.47 -5.57
N GLN A 211 17.94 0.69 -6.62
CA GLN A 211 18.04 -0.77 -6.55
C GLN A 211 19.50 -1.20 -6.64
N LYS A 212 19.97 -1.91 -5.61
CA LYS A 212 21.34 -2.40 -5.50
C LYS A 212 21.66 -3.46 -6.57
N PRO A 213 22.94 -3.76 -6.82
CA PRO A 213 23.35 -4.80 -7.77
C PRO A 213 22.73 -6.18 -7.47
N ASP A 214 22.53 -6.53 -6.20
CA ASP A 214 21.91 -7.78 -5.75
C ASP A 214 20.37 -7.80 -5.88
N GLY A 215 19.78 -6.74 -6.44
CA GLY A 215 18.35 -6.57 -6.63
C GLY A 215 17.60 -6.08 -5.41
N SER A 216 18.26 -5.86 -4.28
CA SER A 216 17.62 -5.33 -3.08
C SER A 216 17.45 -3.81 -3.12
N TRP A 217 16.58 -3.31 -2.26
CA TRP A 217 16.45 -1.90 -1.91
C TRP A 217 16.97 -1.69 -0.48
N PRO A 218 17.10 -0.44 0.02
CA PRO A 218 17.53 -0.18 1.39
C PRO A 218 16.66 -0.94 2.41
N ASP A 219 17.29 -1.47 3.48
CA ASP A 219 16.69 -2.26 4.56
C ASP A 219 15.72 -3.41 4.17
N SER A 220 15.40 -4.28 5.14
CA SER A 220 14.54 -5.44 4.86
C SER A 220 13.05 -5.08 4.76
N THR A 221 12.58 -4.12 5.54
CA THR A 221 11.16 -3.75 5.57
C THR A 221 10.81 -3.05 4.27
N TYR A 222 11.55 -2.01 3.91
CA TYR A 222 11.36 -1.25 2.68
C TYR A 222 11.49 -2.16 1.44
N PHE A 223 12.38 -3.15 1.44
CA PHE A 223 12.46 -4.15 0.36
C PHE A 223 11.11 -4.82 0.06
N TYR A 224 10.42 -5.39 1.06
CA TYR A 224 9.17 -6.13 0.82
C TYR A 224 8.03 -5.23 0.35
N TYR A 225 7.94 -4.00 0.88
CA TYR A 225 6.95 -3.04 0.41
C TYR A 225 7.23 -2.62 -1.04
N THR A 226 8.50 -2.36 -1.37
CA THR A 226 8.91 -1.97 -2.73
C THR A 226 8.62 -3.09 -3.73
N PHE A 227 8.97 -4.33 -3.37
CA PHE A 227 8.66 -5.52 -4.16
C PHE A 227 7.16 -5.63 -4.42
N HIS A 228 6.35 -5.48 -3.38
CA HIS A 228 4.89 -5.51 -3.51
C HIS A 228 4.31 -4.38 -4.35
N ILE A 229 4.82 -3.16 -4.23
CA ILE A 229 4.38 -2.03 -5.05
C ILE A 229 4.69 -2.28 -6.52
N LEU A 230 5.93 -2.65 -6.85
CA LEU A 230 6.34 -2.90 -8.24
C LEU A 230 5.60 -4.07 -8.87
N ALA A 231 5.25 -5.10 -8.09
CA ALA A 231 4.48 -6.24 -8.56
C ALA A 231 3.03 -5.89 -8.96
N GLN A 232 2.48 -4.77 -8.52
CA GLN A 232 1.19 -4.26 -9.01
C GLN A 232 1.29 -3.65 -10.42
N SER A 233 2.51 -3.27 -10.84
CA SER A 233 2.73 -2.56 -12.10
C SER A 233 2.91 -3.52 -13.27
N ARG A 234 2.31 -3.17 -14.41
CA ARG A 234 2.53 -3.84 -15.70
C ARG A 234 3.67 -3.23 -16.52
N LEU A 235 4.34 -2.19 -16.00
CA LEU A 235 5.44 -1.53 -16.71
C LEU A 235 6.64 -2.48 -16.85
N GLN A 236 7.27 -2.48 -18.02
CA GLN A 236 8.44 -3.32 -18.29
C GLN A 236 9.61 -3.01 -17.34
N SER A 237 9.83 -1.75 -16.99
CA SER A 237 10.85 -1.35 -16.01
C SER A 237 10.58 -1.90 -14.61
N ALA A 238 9.32 -1.96 -14.17
CA ALA A 238 8.96 -2.60 -12.90
C ALA A 238 9.23 -4.11 -12.93
N ARG A 239 8.86 -4.80 -14.03
CA ARG A 239 9.14 -6.23 -14.23
C ARG A 239 10.63 -6.54 -14.21
N LYS A 240 11.47 -5.71 -14.84
CA LYS A 240 12.94 -5.84 -14.80
C LYS A 240 13.47 -5.75 -13.37
N GLN A 241 13.00 -4.77 -12.60
CA GLN A 241 13.37 -4.60 -11.19
C GLN A 241 12.92 -5.80 -10.33
N ILE A 242 11.69 -6.30 -10.51
CA ILE A 242 11.19 -7.51 -9.83
C ILE A 242 12.09 -8.71 -10.15
N LYS A 243 12.40 -8.96 -11.43
CA LYS A 243 13.27 -10.07 -11.85
C LYS A 243 14.63 -9.99 -11.17
N LYS A 244 15.22 -8.80 -11.09
CA LYS A 244 16.50 -8.58 -10.39
C LYS A 244 16.40 -8.87 -8.89
N ALA A 245 15.25 -8.61 -8.26
CA ALA A 245 15.00 -8.85 -6.84
C ALA A 245 14.72 -10.33 -6.47
N LEU A 246 14.35 -11.19 -7.43
CA LEU A 246 13.98 -12.59 -7.17
C LEU A 246 15.06 -13.41 -6.43
N PRO A 247 16.37 -13.31 -6.75
CA PRO A 247 17.39 -14.01 -5.99
C PRO A 247 17.43 -13.61 -4.50
N ARG A 248 17.10 -12.35 -4.18
CA ARG A 248 16.99 -11.91 -2.79
C ARG A 248 15.77 -12.51 -2.11
N VAL A 249 14.61 -12.53 -2.78
CA VAL A 249 13.37 -13.18 -2.29
C VAL A 249 13.62 -14.66 -1.98
N TYR A 250 14.28 -15.37 -2.90
CA TYR A 250 14.62 -16.79 -2.70
C TYR A 250 15.52 -17.00 -1.47
N ARG A 251 16.63 -16.23 -1.38
CA ARG A 251 17.61 -16.36 -0.29
C ARG A 251 17.08 -15.91 1.07
N SER A 252 16.10 -15.01 1.12
CA SER A 252 15.53 -14.50 2.37
C SER A 252 14.36 -15.31 2.91
N GLN A 253 13.93 -16.37 2.21
CA GLN A 253 12.86 -17.24 2.70
C GLN A 253 13.35 -18.07 3.89
N ASN A 254 12.60 -18.03 4.99
CA ASN A 254 12.84 -18.81 6.19
C ASN A 254 12.54 -20.31 5.94
N ARG A 255 13.09 -21.20 6.78
CA ARG A 255 12.84 -22.66 6.70
C ARG A 255 11.37 -23.05 6.86
N ASP A 256 10.59 -22.23 7.55
CA ASP A 256 9.15 -22.40 7.74
C ASP A 256 8.30 -21.93 6.55
N GLY A 257 8.93 -21.45 5.47
CA GLY A 257 8.26 -20.93 4.27
C GLY A 257 7.98 -19.42 4.30
N THR A 258 8.14 -18.76 5.45
CA THR A 258 7.78 -17.35 5.62
C THR A 258 8.89 -16.38 5.18
N TRP A 259 8.53 -15.10 5.08
CA TRP A 259 9.49 -13.99 4.97
C TRP A 259 9.39 -13.04 6.16
N GLY A 260 10.50 -12.34 6.43
CA GLY A 260 10.59 -11.38 7.53
C GLY A 260 10.95 -12.02 8.87
N LYS A 261 11.34 -11.17 9.82
CA LYS A 261 11.65 -11.56 11.21
C LYS A 261 10.49 -11.30 12.17
N LYS A 262 9.74 -10.22 11.94
CA LYS A 262 8.53 -9.81 12.67
C LYS A 262 7.37 -9.67 11.67
N GLU A 263 6.14 -9.77 12.12
CA GLU A 263 4.95 -9.80 11.26
C GLU A 263 5.12 -10.75 10.06
N LYS A 264 5.56 -11.98 10.36
CA LYS A 264 5.85 -13.00 9.35
C LYS A 264 4.67 -13.21 8.41
N GLU A 265 3.45 -13.17 8.94
CA GLU A 265 2.26 -13.36 8.13
C GLU A 265 2.06 -12.25 7.09
N PHE A 266 2.07 -11.00 7.54
CA PHE A 266 1.91 -9.85 6.65
C PHE A 266 3.04 -9.75 5.62
N THR A 267 4.29 -9.97 6.05
CA THR A 267 5.44 -9.94 5.13
C THR A 267 5.36 -11.06 4.10
N THR A 268 4.94 -12.26 4.52
CA THR A 268 4.73 -13.39 3.60
C THR A 268 3.60 -13.10 2.63
N PHE A 269 2.51 -12.48 3.09
CA PHE A 269 1.41 -12.04 2.26
C PHE A 269 1.89 -11.08 1.16
N LEU A 270 2.68 -10.07 1.51
CA LEU A 270 3.24 -9.13 0.53
C LEU A 270 4.03 -9.86 -0.56
N VAL A 271 4.91 -10.80 -0.18
CA VAL A 271 5.72 -11.56 -1.15
C VAL A 271 4.86 -12.46 -2.03
N VAL A 272 3.95 -13.23 -1.43
CA VAL A 272 3.12 -14.20 -2.16
C VAL A 272 2.16 -13.49 -3.13
N ASP A 273 1.49 -12.41 -2.70
CA ASP A 273 0.65 -11.59 -3.58
C ASP A 273 1.46 -11.02 -4.75
N SER A 274 2.69 -10.56 -4.49
CA SER A 274 3.58 -10.05 -5.52
C SER A 274 3.94 -11.10 -6.57
N LEU A 275 4.30 -12.30 -6.12
CA LEU A 275 4.67 -13.40 -7.01
C LEU A 275 3.46 -13.85 -7.84
N TYR A 276 2.29 -13.94 -7.22
CA TYR A 276 1.03 -14.28 -7.90
C TYR A 276 0.67 -13.25 -8.99
N LYS A 277 0.72 -11.95 -8.67
CA LYS A 277 0.43 -10.86 -9.62
C LYS A 277 1.42 -10.76 -10.78
N GLN A 278 2.62 -11.31 -10.61
CA GLN A 278 3.63 -11.41 -11.65
C GLN A 278 3.61 -12.77 -12.37
N GLU A 279 2.63 -13.63 -12.09
CA GLU A 279 2.46 -14.95 -12.71
C GLU A 279 3.70 -15.85 -12.51
N LEU A 280 4.40 -15.65 -11.38
CA LEU A 280 5.61 -16.38 -11.03
C LEU A 280 5.32 -17.66 -10.25
N ILE A 281 4.15 -17.71 -9.62
CA ILE A 281 3.58 -18.86 -8.90
C ILE A 281 2.11 -19.03 -9.32
N SER A 282 1.60 -20.25 -9.16
CA SER A 282 0.21 -20.64 -9.41
C SER A 282 -0.44 -21.19 -8.16
#